data_AF-A0A1F6CPZ6-F1
#
_entry.id   AF-A0A1F6CPZ6-F1
#
_cell.length_a   1.000
_cell.length_b   1.000
_cell.length_c   1.000
_cell.angle_alpha   90.00
_cell.angle_beta   90.00
_cell.angle_gamma   90.00
#
_symmetry.space_group_name_H-M   'P 1'
#
loop_
_entity.id
_entity.type
_entity.pdbx_description
1 polymer ?
#
loop_
_entity_poly.entity_id
_entity_poly.type
_entity_poly.pdbx_seq_one_letter_code
_entity_poly.pdbx_strand_id
1 'polypeptide(L)'
;MSELRIGKRLVGDGHPTYIIAEIGLNHQGQMKLAKQLIDHAVKAGVDAVKFQKRSLKDVYAGRVLKDIGAEEHGTNYTLKHIVKTELSDSQMREVCRYARSRGIEFLCSPWDEKSLKLLESLKVPAFKIGSPDMFNLPLLGKIAALKKPMLISTGMSFVSEIEQLVDFLKKKNAEYILLHCNSTYPAPHHDVNLNFLKVLKERFSETIGYSGHEAGISVTCAAVAMGAKVIERHLTTDKTLPGPDHKASLLPEEFSELVKQIRIIESALGDGVRFPSRGEYLNRETLSKSIVAAHNLKKGTVLADSDLALRSPGKGTSPLKFDLFVGKRLVTRSIKKDDYLLESDIGFRPASLYGALQLEHKWGVVARMSDIDTLLHCGSDFAEIHLTDSDVNANKTYTKKYNLNVAFHGPEYNDDLLLNLSSLDPDVRQRSIDFFNKALNHARKMKKLFRNGKQKVKFVVHPGGMHMERALLSDISQLNKNLANSLSKLKAEGFELLLENMPGCPWYFGGQWYHANFMDAKEIVAFSKKYGYGVVFDTSHAALYCNYYKKDLNEFARTILPVTKYVHISDGAKFNGEGLQIGDGSIDFKALLGMLVKKDVWFLPEIWQGHKFGGEGFVKAAHALKSINADF
;
A
#
# COMPACT_ATOMS: atom_id res chain seq x y z
N MET A 1 -11.03 15.38 19.20
CA MET A 1 -11.16 15.82 17.79
C MET A 1 -10.18 14.97 17.04
N SER A 2 -10.70 14.11 16.17
CA SER A 2 -9.91 13.09 15.49
C SER A 2 -9.10 13.67 14.33
N GLU A 3 -9.58 14.76 13.73
CA GLU A 3 -8.98 15.39 12.55
C GLU A 3 -9.13 16.92 12.60
N LEU A 4 -8.18 17.64 12.02
CA LEU A 4 -8.15 19.09 11.95
C LEU A 4 -7.56 19.57 10.62
N ARG A 5 -8.03 20.71 10.08
CA ARG A 5 -7.57 21.25 8.80
C ARG A 5 -6.54 22.36 8.97
N ILE A 6 -5.34 22.19 8.42
CA ILE A 6 -4.31 23.22 8.31
C ILE A 6 -4.10 23.57 6.84
N GLY A 7 -4.58 24.74 6.44
CA GLY A 7 -4.54 25.18 5.04
C GLY A 7 -5.33 24.20 4.17
N LYS A 8 -4.65 23.58 3.20
CA LYS A 8 -5.25 22.57 2.31
C LYS A 8 -5.22 21.14 2.86
N ARG A 9 -4.52 20.88 3.96
CA ARG A 9 -4.26 19.54 4.50
C ARG A 9 -5.19 19.22 5.67
N LEU A 10 -5.65 17.97 5.73
CA LEU A 10 -6.20 17.39 6.95
C LEU A 10 -5.07 16.74 7.75
N VAL A 11 -5.14 16.86 9.06
CA VAL A 11 -4.13 16.38 10.02
C VAL A 11 -4.86 15.54 11.07
N GLY A 12 -4.42 14.30 11.24
CA GLY A 12 -5.05 13.33 12.13
C GLY A 12 -4.71 11.89 11.75
N ASP A 13 -5.40 10.94 12.36
CA ASP A 13 -5.32 9.53 11.96
C ASP A 13 -5.81 9.36 10.50
N GLY A 14 -5.25 8.39 9.76
CA GLY A 14 -5.54 8.19 8.33
C GLY A 14 -4.90 9.20 7.36
N HIS A 15 -4.31 10.29 7.85
CA HIS A 15 -3.60 11.28 7.05
C HIS A 15 -2.08 11.22 7.24
N PRO A 16 -1.29 11.61 6.22
CA PRO A 16 0.15 11.78 6.37
C PRO A 16 0.48 12.82 7.46
N THR A 17 1.52 12.52 8.23
CA THR A 17 2.12 13.39 9.24
C THR A 17 2.45 14.74 8.61
N TYR A 18 1.99 15.80 9.28
CA TYR A 18 2.21 17.19 8.91
C TYR A 18 3.56 17.66 9.43
N ILE A 19 4.49 17.98 8.53
CA ILE A 19 5.88 18.28 8.87
C ILE A 19 6.14 19.79 8.76
N ILE A 20 6.68 20.37 9.82
CA ILE A 20 6.97 21.80 9.96
C ILE A 20 8.48 21.99 10.06
N ALA A 21 9.05 22.73 9.10
CA ALA A 21 10.40 23.27 9.20
C ALA A 21 10.38 24.58 9.98
N GLU A 22 10.83 24.53 11.23
CA GLU A 22 10.98 25.72 12.06
C GLU A 22 12.24 26.50 11.63
N ILE A 23 12.03 27.66 11.03
CA ILE A 23 13.10 28.59 10.69
C ILE A 23 13.49 29.41 11.92
N GLY A 24 12.52 29.73 12.79
CA GLY A 24 12.78 30.40 14.07
C GLY A 24 13.64 31.64 13.90
N LEU A 25 14.80 31.66 14.57
CA LEU A 25 15.80 32.74 14.49
C LEU A 25 16.98 32.40 13.57
N ASN A 26 17.02 31.21 12.96
CA ASN A 26 18.17 30.71 12.19
C ASN A 26 18.46 31.52 10.92
N HIS A 27 17.54 32.40 10.52
CA HIS A 27 17.77 33.35 9.43
C HIS A 27 18.70 34.51 9.80
N GLN A 28 19.16 34.63 11.05
CA GLN A 28 20.17 35.62 11.48
C GLN A 28 19.79 37.09 11.19
N GLY A 29 18.49 37.40 11.11
CA GLY A 29 17.99 38.72 10.68
C GLY A 29 18.18 39.02 9.18
N GLN A 30 18.63 38.04 8.37
CA GLN A 30 18.95 38.22 6.96
C GLN A 30 17.85 37.63 6.06
N MET A 31 17.22 38.49 5.26
CA MET A 31 16.18 38.08 4.31
C MET A 31 16.66 37.06 3.28
N LYS A 32 17.92 37.16 2.82
CA LYS A 32 18.51 36.19 1.89
C LYS A 32 18.55 34.78 2.50
N LEU A 33 19.01 34.68 3.75
CA LEU A 33 19.09 33.41 4.47
C LEU A 33 17.69 32.86 4.79
N ALA A 34 16.74 33.72 5.17
CA ALA A 34 15.34 33.31 5.38
C ALA A 34 14.75 32.65 4.12
N LYS A 35 14.95 33.25 2.93
CA LYS A 35 14.48 32.69 1.65
C LYS A 35 15.20 31.39 1.30
N GLN A 36 16.52 31.33 1.53
CA GLN A 36 17.30 30.10 1.31
C GLN A 36 16.81 28.94 2.18
N LEU A 37 16.50 29.19 3.46
CA LEU A 37 15.94 28.18 4.36
C LEU A 37 14.56 27.70 3.91
N ILE A 38 13.72 28.61 3.36
CA ILE A 38 12.44 28.23 2.73
C ILE A 38 12.68 27.31 1.53
N ASP A 39 13.64 27.62 0.66
CA ASP A 39 13.96 26.76 -0.49
C ASP A 39 14.42 25.36 -0.06
N HIS A 40 15.24 25.27 1.00
CA HIS A 40 15.64 23.97 1.57
C HIS A 40 14.45 23.19 2.14
N ALA A 41 13.54 23.86 2.85
CA ALA A 41 12.31 23.23 3.36
C ALA A 41 11.41 22.70 2.23
N VAL A 42 11.23 23.48 1.17
CA VAL A 42 10.47 23.09 -0.04
C VAL A 42 11.12 21.87 -0.70
N LYS A 43 12.45 21.87 -0.86
CA LYS A 43 13.19 20.74 -1.44
C LYS A 43 13.04 19.46 -0.60
N ALA A 44 13.00 19.58 0.73
CA ALA A 44 12.79 18.46 1.63
C ALA A 44 11.37 17.88 1.57
N GLY A 45 10.39 18.61 1.01
CA GLY A 45 9.00 18.14 0.87
C GLY A 45 8.19 18.25 2.16
N VAL A 46 8.47 19.24 3.01
CA VAL A 46 7.69 19.52 4.23
C VAL A 46 6.38 20.25 3.90
N ASP A 47 5.43 20.25 4.84
CA ASP A 47 4.10 20.86 4.62
C ASP A 47 4.07 22.36 4.93
N ALA A 48 4.90 22.82 5.89
CA ALA A 48 4.98 24.22 6.26
C ALA A 48 6.38 24.67 6.67
N VAL A 49 6.65 25.97 6.46
CA VAL A 49 7.71 26.69 7.14
C VAL A 49 7.13 27.50 8.29
N LYS A 50 7.88 27.61 9.39
CA LYS A 50 7.46 28.36 10.57
C LYS A 50 8.47 29.44 10.95
N PHE A 51 7.96 30.61 11.31
CA PHE A 51 8.72 31.75 11.82
C PHE A 51 8.20 32.18 13.21
N GLN A 52 8.89 33.12 13.84
CA GLN A 52 8.46 33.72 15.09
C GLN A 52 8.32 35.24 14.91
N LYS A 53 7.31 35.86 15.54
CA LYS A 53 7.10 37.30 15.47
C LYS A 53 6.80 37.89 16.85
N ARG A 54 7.55 38.93 17.18
CA ARG A 54 7.45 39.68 18.43
C ARG A 54 7.36 41.18 18.15
N SER A 55 6.64 41.89 19.00
CA SER A 55 6.93 43.28 19.31
C SER A 55 7.76 43.33 20.59
N LEU A 56 9.07 43.55 20.44
CA LEU A 56 10.03 43.44 21.55
C LEU A 56 9.60 44.23 22.80
N LYS A 57 9.11 45.46 22.61
CA LYS A 57 8.64 46.34 23.69
C LYS A 57 7.37 45.85 24.41
N ASP A 58 6.57 45.01 23.76
CA ASP A 58 5.31 44.49 24.30
C ASP A 58 5.53 43.11 24.95
N VAL A 59 6.58 42.39 24.53
CA VAL A 59 6.97 41.08 25.09
C VAL A 59 7.91 41.22 26.28
N TYR A 60 8.86 42.16 26.23
CA TYR A 60 9.89 42.33 27.27
C TYR A 60 9.71 43.63 28.04
N ALA A 61 9.91 43.58 29.36
CA ALA A 61 9.88 44.76 30.19
C ALA A 61 10.95 45.79 29.74
N GLY A 62 10.59 47.07 29.70
CA GLY A 62 11.46 48.13 29.17
C GLY A 62 12.84 48.21 29.85
N ARG A 63 12.92 47.87 31.14
CA ARG A 63 14.20 47.79 31.88
C ARG A 63 15.17 46.75 31.30
N VAL A 64 14.63 45.60 30.87
CA VAL A 64 15.39 44.48 30.31
C VAL A 64 15.95 44.84 28.94
N LEU A 65 15.16 45.52 28.10
CA LEU A 65 15.61 45.96 26.78
C LEU A 65 16.63 47.10 26.85
N LYS A 66 16.56 47.94 27.89
CA LYS A 66 17.49 49.06 28.08
C LYS A 66 18.90 48.59 28.44
N ASP A 67 19.01 47.53 29.23
CA ASP A 67 20.30 46.94 29.62
C ASP A 67 20.24 45.40 29.65
N ILE A 68 20.26 44.79 28.46
CA ILE A 68 20.30 43.33 28.30
C ILE A 68 21.58 42.73 28.95
N GLY A 69 22.63 43.54 29.08
CA GLY A 69 23.91 43.13 29.66
C GLY A 69 23.82 42.81 31.15
N ALA A 70 22.91 43.49 31.86
CA ALA A 70 22.68 43.30 33.29
C ALA A 70 21.86 42.05 33.65
N GLU A 71 21.23 41.40 32.67
CA GLU A 71 20.49 40.16 32.87
C GLU A 71 21.42 38.95 33.05
N GLU A 72 20.90 37.92 33.71
CA GLU A 72 21.60 36.63 33.84
C GLU A 72 21.97 36.04 32.47
N HIS A 73 23.06 35.27 32.45
CA HIS A 73 23.71 34.81 31.22
C HIS A 73 22.74 34.21 30.19
N GLY A 74 21.80 33.35 30.63
CA GLY A 74 20.82 32.70 29.75
C GLY A 74 19.86 33.69 29.07
N THR A 75 19.29 34.61 29.85
CA THR A 75 18.40 35.67 29.36
C THR A 75 19.16 36.62 28.43
N ASN A 76 20.35 37.05 28.86
CA ASN A 76 21.24 37.94 28.10
C ASN A 76 21.61 37.34 26.74
N TYR A 77 22.06 36.08 26.71
CA TYR A 77 22.41 35.37 25.48
C TYR A 77 21.22 35.29 24.52
N THR A 78 20.08 34.77 25.00
CA THR A 78 18.89 34.53 24.17
C THR A 78 18.30 35.84 23.64
N LEU A 79 18.14 36.84 24.52
CA LEU A 79 17.54 38.11 24.14
C LEU A 79 18.39 38.91 23.16
N LYS A 80 19.73 38.89 23.29
CA LYS A 80 20.63 39.51 22.29
C LYS A 80 20.41 38.94 20.89
N HIS A 81 20.27 37.63 20.78
CA HIS A 81 19.99 36.98 19.50
C HIS A 81 18.59 37.34 18.98
N ILE A 82 17.56 37.34 19.83
CA ILE A 82 16.21 37.74 19.44
C ILE A 82 16.19 39.18 18.91
N VAL A 83 16.74 40.14 19.66
CA VAL A 83 16.77 41.56 19.26
C VAL A 83 17.50 41.75 17.93
N LYS A 84 18.63 41.06 17.75
CA LYS A 84 19.43 41.13 16.51
C LYS A 84 18.71 40.54 15.30
N THR A 85 17.86 39.53 15.49
CA THR A 85 17.31 38.74 14.40
C THR A 85 15.85 39.03 14.10
N GLU A 86 15.10 39.69 14.99
CA GLU A 86 13.67 39.98 14.81
C GLU A 86 13.41 40.75 13.50
N LEU A 87 12.67 40.12 12.58
CA LEU A 87 12.31 40.73 11.31
C LEU A 87 11.26 41.82 11.50
N SER A 88 11.36 42.89 10.71
CA SER A 88 10.34 43.94 10.66
C SER A 88 9.01 43.41 10.09
N ASP A 89 7.92 44.15 10.30
CA ASP A 89 6.60 43.76 9.77
C ASP A 89 6.61 43.67 8.23
N SER A 90 7.37 44.53 7.55
CA SER A 90 7.50 44.49 6.08
C SER A 90 8.30 43.27 5.61
N GLN A 91 9.39 42.94 6.31
CA GLN A 91 10.18 41.74 6.06
C GLN A 91 9.34 40.47 6.31
N MET A 92 8.58 40.41 7.40
CA MET A 92 7.71 39.27 7.71
C MET A 92 6.62 39.08 6.62
N ARG A 93 6.02 40.18 6.12
CA ARG A 93 5.11 40.15 4.96
C ARG A 93 5.80 39.64 3.70
N GLU A 94 7.06 40.01 3.47
CA GLU A 94 7.84 39.53 2.33
C GLU A 94 8.16 38.03 2.43
N VAL A 95 8.60 37.54 3.58
CA VAL A 95 8.85 36.10 3.81
C VAL A 95 7.57 35.29 3.60
N CYS A 96 6.44 35.75 4.13
CA CYS A 96 5.14 35.09 3.95
C CYS A 96 4.73 35.01 2.47
N ARG A 97 4.90 36.11 1.71
CA ARG A 97 4.67 36.11 0.26
C ARG A 97 5.60 35.16 -0.47
N TYR A 98 6.87 35.12 -0.08
CA TYR A 98 7.86 34.24 -0.68
C TYR A 98 7.50 32.77 -0.46
N ALA A 99 7.23 32.34 0.78
CA ALA A 99 6.79 30.98 1.10
C ALA A 99 5.59 30.55 0.23
N ARG A 100 4.56 31.40 0.14
CA ARG A 100 3.39 31.14 -0.71
C ARG A 100 3.73 31.01 -2.19
N SER A 101 4.64 31.84 -2.70
CA SER A 101 5.09 31.76 -4.10
C SER A 101 5.85 30.46 -4.41
N ARG A 102 6.42 29.80 -3.39
CA ARG A 102 7.08 28.49 -3.48
C ARG A 102 6.12 27.32 -3.23
N GLY A 103 4.83 27.59 -3.00
CA GLY A 103 3.81 26.57 -2.81
C GLY A 103 3.79 25.90 -1.43
N ILE A 104 4.47 26.48 -0.42
CA ILE A 104 4.51 25.96 0.96
C ILE A 104 3.68 26.82 1.91
N GLU A 105 3.04 26.19 2.90
CA GLU A 105 2.28 26.91 3.91
C GLU A 105 3.20 27.72 4.83
N PHE A 106 2.74 28.91 5.22
CA PHE A 106 3.47 29.79 6.13
C PHE A 106 2.76 29.81 7.49
N LEU A 107 3.46 29.33 8.52
CA LEU A 107 3.04 29.38 9.91
C LEU A 107 3.91 30.37 10.68
N CYS A 108 3.37 30.90 11.78
CA CYS A 108 4.15 31.74 12.67
C CYS A 108 3.64 31.67 14.11
N SER A 109 4.56 31.90 15.05
CA SER A 109 4.27 32.08 16.47
C SER A 109 4.14 33.57 16.82
N PRO A 110 2.93 34.08 17.13
CA PRO A 110 2.77 35.39 17.73
C PRO A 110 3.12 35.31 19.23
N TRP A 111 3.95 36.22 19.71
CA TRP A 111 4.31 36.32 21.14
C TRP A 111 3.55 37.42 21.88
N ASP A 112 2.75 38.20 21.15
CA ASP A 112 2.02 39.36 21.66
C ASP A 112 0.86 39.68 20.71
N GLU A 113 -0.02 40.57 21.16
CA GLU A 113 -1.21 40.96 20.41
C GLU A 113 -0.90 41.73 19.11
N LYS A 114 0.16 42.53 19.07
CA LYS A 114 0.53 43.27 17.85
C LYS A 114 1.02 42.28 16.79
N SER A 115 1.82 41.32 17.19
CA SER A 115 2.25 40.20 16.34
C SER A 115 1.05 39.37 15.88
N LEU A 116 0.08 39.07 16.75
CA LEU A 116 -1.17 38.39 16.37
C LEU A 116 -1.93 39.16 15.28
N LYS A 117 -2.13 40.47 15.44
CA LYS A 117 -2.80 41.33 14.44
C LYS A 117 -2.08 41.31 13.09
N LEU A 118 -0.75 41.31 13.09
CA LEU A 118 0.03 41.15 11.86
C LEU A 118 -0.28 39.79 11.20
N LEU A 119 -0.20 38.70 11.95
CA LEU A 119 -0.43 37.34 11.43
C LEU A 119 -1.87 37.12 10.95
N GLU A 120 -2.86 37.72 11.63
CA GLU A 120 -4.24 37.75 11.17
C GLU A 120 -4.34 38.43 9.80
N SER A 121 -3.70 39.59 9.62
CA SER A 121 -3.65 40.28 8.32
C SER A 121 -2.95 39.45 7.23
N LEU A 122 -2.04 38.56 7.62
CA LEU A 122 -1.38 37.62 6.71
C LEU A 122 -2.26 36.42 6.36
N LYS A 123 -3.37 36.18 7.08
CA LYS A 123 -4.25 35.02 6.92
C LYS A 123 -3.50 33.69 7.05
N VAL A 124 -2.71 33.54 8.12
CA VAL A 124 -2.04 32.26 8.40
C VAL A 124 -3.07 31.15 8.64
N PRO A 125 -2.83 29.91 8.17
CA PRO A 125 -3.82 28.84 8.26
C PRO A 125 -3.98 28.28 9.68
N ALA A 126 -2.94 28.39 10.50
CA ALA A 126 -2.91 27.98 11.91
C ALA A 126 -1.88 28.84 12.66
N PHE A 127 -1.98 28.86 13.99
CA PHE A 127 -1.04 29.54 14.86
C PHE A 127 -0.23 28.53 15.67
N LYS A 128 1.08 28.74 15.75
CA LYS A 128 1.93 27.95 16.64
C LYS A 128 2.12 28.69 17.96
N ILE A 129 1.88 28.00 19.07
CA ILE A 129 2.17 28.52 20.41
C ILE A 129 3.42 27.81 20.94
N GLY A 130 4.46 28.58 21.26
CA GLY A 130 5.68 28.05 21.88
C GLY A 130 5.43 27.69 23.35
N SER A 131 6.17 26.71 23.87
CA SER A 131 6.08 26.31 25.28
C SER A 131 6.15 27.49 26.27
N PRO A 132 7.02 28.52 26.08
CA PRO A 132 7.08 29.65 27.02
C PRO A 132 5.82 30.52 27.07
N ASP A 133 4.97 30.47 26.04
CA ASP A 133 3.76 31.29 25.93
C ASP A 133 2.47 30.45 26.04
N MET A 134 2.61 29.15 26.38
CA MET A 134 1.48 28.21 26.42
C MET A 134 0.42 28.57 27.47
N PHE A 135 0.80 29.30 28.51
CA PHE A 135 -0.11 29.76 29.58
C PHE A 135 -0.54 31.22 29.42
N ASN A 136 -0.24 31.86 28.29
CA ASN A 136 -0.76 33.18 27.97
C ASN A 136 -2.23 33.09 27.53
N LEU A 137 -3.09 32.68 28.48
CA LEU A 137 -4.53 32.46 28.27
C LEU A 137 -5.24 33.68 27.64
N PRO A 138 -4.89 34.94 27.98
CA PRO A 138 -5.44 36.10 27.27
C PRO A 138 -5.14 36.09 25.76
N LEU A 139 -3.90 35.81 25.35
CA LEU A 139 -3.53 35.72 23.94
C LEU A 139 -4.20 34.50 23.27
N LEU A 140 -4.20 33.34 23.92
CA LEU A 140 -4.86 32.13 23.40
C LEU A 140 -6.37 32.32 23.24
N GLY A 141 -7.01 33.07 24.14
CA GLY A 141 -8.42 33.43 24.01
C GLY A 141 -8.70 34.27 22.77
N LYS A 142 -7.80 35.20 22.41
CA LYS A 142 -7.89 35.99 21.18
C LYS A 142 -7.69 35.12 19.95
N ILE A 143 -6.71 34.20 19.97
CA ILE A 143 -6.47 33.28 18.86
C ILE A 143 -7.66 32.33 18.67
N ALA A 144 -8.22 31.79 19.74
CA ALA A 144 -9.41 30.94 19.70
C ALA A 144 -10.64 31.67 19.11
N ALA A 145 -10.76 32.98 19.34
CA ALA A 145 -11.83 33.78 18.76
C ALA A 145 -11.71 33.92 17.23
N LEU A 146 -10.51 33.78 16.67
CA LEU A 146 -10.30 33.77 15.21
C LEU A 146 -10.77 32.47 14.54
N LYS A 147 -11.18 31.46 15.32
CA LYS A 147 -11.60 30.13 14.83
C LYS A 147 -10.56 29.52 13.89
N LYS A 148 -9.30 29.61 14.32
CA LYS A 148 -8.15 28.98 13.65
C LYS A 148 -7.50 27.95 14.56
N PRO A 149 -6.98 26.86 13.99
CA PRO A 149 -6.22 25.86 14.71
C PRO A 149 -4.99 26.42 15.44
N MET A 150 -4.73 25.88 16.63
CA MET A 150 -3.52 26.12 17.40
C MET A 150 -2.65 24.87 17.50
N LEU A 151 -1.35 25.02 17.27
CA LEU A 151 -0.34 23.99 17.47
C LEU A 151 0.46 24.35 18.73
N ILE A 152 0.19 23.70 19.86
CA ILE A 152 0.67 24.15 21.18
C ILE A 152 1.74 23.20 21.69
N SER A 153 2.98 23.68 21.86
CA SER A 153 4.02 22.87 22.51
C SER A 153 3.82 22.85 24.02
N THR A 154 4.07 21.70 24.64
CA THR A 154 3.83 21.48 26.09
C THR A 154 5.12 21.33 26.90
N GLY A 155 6.25 21.86 26.41
CA GLY A 155 7.50 21.82 27.16
C GLY A 155 7.43 22.67 28.43
N MET A 156 8.30 22.39 29.41
CA MET A 156 8.39 23.13 30.67
C MET A 156 7.12 23.09 31.54
N SER A 157 6.20 22.16 31.30
CA SER A 157 4.90 22.11 32.00
C SER A 157 4.70 20.79 32.74
N PHE A 158 3.95 20.87 33.84
CA PHE A 158 3.39 19.71 34.52
C PHE A 158 2.09 19.27 33.86
N VAL A 159 1.75 17.99 34.05
CA VAL A 159 0.53 17.39 33.50
C VAL A 159 -0.74 18.13 33.97
N SER A 160 -0.76 18.57 35.24
CA SER A 160 -1.88 19.33 35.82
C SER A 160 -2.04 20.74 35.22
N GLU A 161 -0.98 21.33 34.68
CA GLU A 161 -1.05 22.63 34.00
C GLU A 161 -1.57 22.46 32.57
N ILE A 162 -1.18 21.36 31.89
CA ILE A 162 -1.74 20.97 30.59
C ILE A 162 -3.25 20.73 30.72
N GLU A 163 -3.70 20.07 31.80
CA GLU A 163 -5.14 19.89 32.12
C GLU A 163 -5.89 21.23 32.16
N GLN A 164 -5.35 22.20 32.92
CA GLN A 164 -5.96 23.53 33.03
C GLN A 164 -6.03 24.27 31.70
N LEU A 165 -4.97 24.17 30.89
CA LEU A 165 -4.95 24.72 29.54
C LEU A 165 -6.02 24.08 28.66
N VAL A 166 -6.12 22.76 28.67
CA VAL A 166 -7.12 22.01 27.88
C VAL A 166 -8.54 22.40 28.28
N ASP A 167 -8.82 22.54 29.58
CA ASP A 167 -10.12 23.00 30.07
C ASP A 167 -10.46 24.42 29.60
N PHE A 168 -9.47 25.32 29.61
CA PHE A 168 -9.63 26.66 29.04
C PHE A 168 -9.95 26.61 27.54
N LEU A 169 -9.20 25.82 26.76
CA LEU A 169 -9.38 25.69 25.31
C LEU A 169 -10.75 25.10 24.96
N LYS A 170 -11.20 24.09 25.71
CA LYS A 170 -12.54 23.51 25.59
C LYS A 170 -13.63 24.54 25.85
N LYS A 171 -13.52 25.33 26.92
CA LYS A 171 -14.46 26.43 27.23
C LYS A 171 -14.53 27.50 26.13
N LYS A 172 -13.44 27.69 25.38
CA LYS A 172 -13.38 28.62 24.24
C LYS A 172 -13.83 27.99 22.90
N ASN A 173 -14.16 26.69 22.90
CA ASN A 173 -14.40 25.91 21.69
C ASN A 173 -13.28 26.13 20.66
N ALA A 174 -12.04 25.97 21.13
CA ALA A 174 -10.84 26.17 20.35
C ALA A 174 -10.40 24.88 19.65
N GLU A 175 -9.91 25.01 18.42
CA GLU A 175 -9.26 23.93 17.69
C GLU A 175 -7.78 23.89 18.03
N TYR A 176 -7.26 22.75 18.50
CA TYR A 176 -5.87 22.63 18.90
C TYR A 176 -5.28 21.23 18.70
N ILE A 177 -3.96 21.16 18.54
CA ILE A 177 -3.14 19.95 18.63
C ILE A 177 -2.03 20.22 19.64
N LEU A 178 -1.88 19.34 20.62
CA LEU A 178 -0.78 19.41 21.59
C LEU A 178 0.46 18.71 21.04
N LEU A 179 1.61 19.36 21.18
CA LEU A 179 2.90 18.84 20.76
C LEU A 179 3.75 18.53 21.99
N HIS A 180 4.09 17.25 22.18
CA HIS A 180 5.11 16.87 23.17
C HIS A 180 6.43 17.57 22.83
N CYS A 181 7.10 18.10 23.85
CA CYS A 181 8.29 18.91 23.66
C CYS A 181 9.16 18.88 24.93
N ASN A 182 10.47 18.71 24.74
CA ASN A 182 11.45 19.08 25.75
C ASN A 182 12.15 20.38 25.29
N SER A 183 12.06 21.45 26.09
CA SER A 183 12.55 22.80 25.74
C SER A 183 14.02 23.03 26.14
N THR A 184 14.88 22.05 25.88
CA THR A 184 16.35 22.16 26.01
C THR A 184 17.00 22.05 24.62
N TYR A 185 18.09 22.79 24.39
CA TYR A 185 18.63 23.02 23.04
C TYR A 185 20.16 22.79 23.00
N PRO A 186 20.65 21.63 22.53
CA PRO A 186 19.88 20.44 22.15
C PRO A 186 19.37 19.65 23.36
N ALA A 187 18.25 18.95 23.18
CA ALA A 187 17.68 18.10 24.22
C ALA A 187 18.47 16.78 24.36
N PRO A 188 18.97 16.43 25.56
CA PRO A 188 19.55 15.12 25.82
C PRO A 188 18.52 14.02 25.59
N HIS A 189 18.91 12.93 24.94
CA HIS A 189 17.97 11.86 24.58
C HIS A 189 17.23 11.26 25.78
N HIS A 190 17.88 11.16 26.94
CA HIS A 190 17.28 10.63 28.18
C HIS A 190 16.19 11.54 28.77
N ASP A 191 16.21 12.84 28.45
CA ASP A 191 15.23 13.81 28.94
C ASP A 191 14.01 13.96 28.01
N VAL A 192 14.07 13.41 26.78
CA VAL A 192 12.98 13.59 25.80
C VAL A 192 11.67 12.97 26.28
N ASN A 193 11.71 11.79 26.90
CA ASN A 193 10.53 11.09 27.42
C ASN A 193 9.39 10.89 26.39
N LEU A 194 9.65 10.21 25.26
CA LEU A 194 8.65 9.96 24.21
C LEU A 194 7.40 9.20 24.70
N ASN A 195 7.49 8.44 25.80
CA ASN A 195 6.32 7.77 26.39
C ASN A 195 5.22 8.75 26.80
N PHE A 196 5.54 10.03 27.01
CA PHE A 196 4.54 11.06 27.28
C PHE A 196 3.57 11.30 26.11
N LEU A 197 3.94 10.94 24.88
CA LEU A 197 3.01 10.97 23.74
C LEU A 197 1.76 10.09 24.02
N LYS A 198 1.93 8.93 24.66
CA LYS A 198 0.79 8.07 25.05
C LYS A 198 -0.13 8.79 26.02
N VAL A 199 0.44 9.45 27.02
CA VAL A 199 -0.31 10.24 28.01
C VAL A 199 -1.06 11.39 27.34
N LEU A 200 -0.41 12.13 26.41
CA LEU A 200 -1.09 13.18 25.66
C LEU A 200 -2.28 12.65 24.86
N LYS A 201 -2.10 11.50 24.20
CA LYS A 201 -3.15 10.87 23.38
C LYS A 201 -4.34 10.42 24.23
N GLU A 202 -4.06 9.73 25.33
CA GLU A 202 -5.08 9.13 26.20
C GLU A 202 -5.84 10.17 27.03
N ARG A 203 -5.17 11.23 27.50
CA ARG A 203 -5.77 12.19 28.46
C ARG A 203 -6.32 13.46 27.82
N PHE A 204 -5.76 13.92 26.69
CA PHE A 204 -6.00 15.30 26.23
C PHE A 204 -6.51 15.44 24.80
N SER A 205 -6.04 14.62 23.85
CA SER A 205 -6.43 14.75 22.44
C SER A 205 -6.12 13.49 21.65
N GLU A 206 -7.03 13.05 20.77
CA GLU A 206 -6.79 11.92 19.86
C GLU A 206 -5.63 12.20 18.88
N THR A 207 -5.55 13.44 18.37
CA THR A 207 -4.45 13.89 17.52
C THR A 207 -3.44 14.66 18.37
N ILE A 208 -2.19 14.18 18.33
CA ILE A 208 -1.04 14.75 19.03
C ILE A 208 0.11 14.96 18.07
N GLY A 209 1.12 15.71 18.47
CA GLY A 209 2.36 15.84 17.72
C GLY A 209 3.59 15.91 18.60
N TYR A 210 4.72 16.21 17.97
CA TYR A 210 6.03 16.26 18.60
C TYR A 210 6.83 17.45 18.05
N SER A 211 7.40 18.23 18.95
CA SER A 211 8.26 19.39 18.67
C SER A 211 9.64 19.09 19.23
N GLY A 212 10.56 18.67 18.36
CA GLY A 212 11.84 18.12 18.74
C GLY A 212 12.99 19.13 18.74
N HIS A 213 13.84 19.03 19.77
CA HIS A 213 15.09 19.80 19.90
C HIS A 213 16.30 18.89 20.15
N GLU A 214 16.14 17.58 20.05
CA GLU A 214 17.21 16.60 20.20
C GLU A 214 18.17 16.60 19.00
N ALA A 215 19.38 16.06 19.17
CA ALA A 215 20.29 15.82 18.05
C ALA A 215 19.86 14.58 17.23
N GLY A 216 20.00 14.68 15.90
CA GLY A 216 19.64 13.60 14.96
C GLY A 216 18.13 13.50 14.67
N ILE A 217 17.72 12.42 14.01
CA ILE A 217 16.33 12.23 13.54
C ILE A 217 15.62 11.03 14.20
N SER A 218 16.35 10.13 14.86
CA SER A 218 15.83 8.85 15.33
C SER A 218 14.67 8.99 16.32
N VAL A 219 14.77 9.93 17.24
CA VAL A 219 13.73 10.22 18.24
C VAL A 219 12.47 10.80 17.58
N THR A 220 12.63 11.71 16.61
CA THR A 220 11.52 12.24 15.83
C THR A 220 10.82 11.15 15.01
N CYS A 221 11.57 10.25 14.39
CA CYS A 221 11.01 9.08 13.69
C CYS A 221 10.23 8.16 14.64
N ALA A 222 10.78 7.90 15.84
CA ALA A 222 10.11 7.12 16.87
C ALA A 222 8.80 7.79 17.34
N ALA A 223 8.77 9.13 17.46
CA ALA A 223 7.56 9.87 17.80
C ALA A 223 6.42 9.63 16.77
N VAL A 224 6.74 9.58 15.48
CA VAL A 224 5.76 9.24 14.42
C VAL A 224 5.27 7.80 14.56
N ALA A 225 6.18 6.85 14.78
CA ALA A 225 5.79 5.46 15.04
C ALA A 225 4.91 5.30 16.30
N MET A 226 5.06 6.20 17.28
CA MET A 226 4.24 6.28 18.49
C MET A 226 2.94 7.09 18.30
N GLY A 227 2.63 7.54 17.08
CA GLY A 227 1.35 8.15 16.73
C GLY A 227 1.33 9.68 16.63
N ALA A 228 2.48 10.36 16.69
CA ALA A 228 2.54 11.80 16.42
C ALA A 228 2.14 12.11 14.97
N LYS A 229 1.20 13.05 14.78
CA LYS A 229 0.67 13.48 13.46
C LYS A 229 1.14 14.86 13.02
N VAL A 230 1.79 15.59 13.91
CA VAL A 230 2.48 16.85 13.61
C VAL A 230 3.91 16.73 14.09
N ILE A 231 4.86 17.08 13.24
CA ILE A 231 6.29 17.08 13.56
C ILE A 231 6.84 18.48 13.33
N GLU A 232 7.51 19.04 14.34
CA GLU A 232 8.23 20.30 14.24
C GLU A 232 9.70 20.09 14.58
N ARG A 233 10.58 20.53 13.67
CA ARG A 233 12.04 20.48 13.82
C ARG A 233 12.66 21.75 13.28
N HIS A 234 13.70 22.26 13.95
CA HIS A 234 14.42 23.44 13.45
C HIS A 234 15.29 23.09 12.23
N LEU A 235 15.37 24.02 11.27
CA LEU A 235 16.20 23.91 10.07
C LEU A 235 17.29 24.99 10.06
N THR A 236 18.53 24.60 9.80
CA THR A 236 19.66 25.50 9.61
C THR A 236 20.48 25.11 8.38
N THR A 237 21.23 26.05 7.81
CA THR A 237 22.28 25.74 6.82
C THR A 237 23.61 25.37 7.46
N ASP A 238 23.81 25.74 8.73
CA ASP A 238 25.04 25.52 9.47
C ASP A 238 24.75 25.49 10.98
N LYS A 239 25.21 24.43 11.67
CA LYS A 239 25.01 24.25 13.13
C LYS A 239 26.00 25.06 13.98
N THR A 240 27.03 25.63 13.37
CA THR A 240 28.08 26.44 14.03
C THR A 240 27.74 27.93 14.10
N LEU A 241 26.70 28.36 13.38
CA LEU A 241 26.22 29.75 13.42
C LEU A 241 25.79 30.17 14.83
N PRO A 242 25.94 31.46 15.18
CA PRO A 242 25.70 31.92 16.54
C PRO A 242 24.21 32.07 16.83
N GLY A 243 23.72 31.38 17.85
CA GLY A 243 22.34 31.50 18.31
C GLY A 243 21.90 30.27 19.09
N PRO A 244 20.77 30.36 19.83
CA PRO A 244 20.32 29.28 20.71
C PRO A 244 19.90 28.01 19.96
N ASP A 245 19.39 28.17 18.73
CA ASP A 245 18.67 27.08 18.04
C ASP A 245 19.55 26.25 17.09
N HIS A 246 20.66 26.81 16.60
CA HIS A 246 21.46 26.20 15.52
C HIS A 246 21.99 24.80 15.87
N LYS A 247 22.39 24.58 17.13
CA LYS A 247 22.91 23.28 17.60
C LYS A 247 21.84 22.19 17.64
N ALA A 248 20.59 22.55 17.89
CA ALA A 248 19.45 21.65 17.91
C ALA A 248 18.80 21.45 16.51
N SER A 249 19.18 22.29 15.55
CA SER A 249 18.63 22.29 14.20
C SER A 249 19.19 21.16 13.34
N LEU A 250 18.40 20.75 12.34
CA LEU A 250 18.83 19.84 11.27
C LEU A 250 19.38 20.63 10.08
N LEU A 251 20.39 20.06 9.41
CA LEU A 251 20.88 20.51 8.11
C LEU A 251 19.89 20.12 6.99
N PRO A 252 19.94 20.74 5.80
CA PRO A 252 18.99 20.45 4.72
C PRO A 252 18.92 18.97 4.32
N GLU A 253 20.05 18.28 4.31
CA GLU A 253 20.15 16.85 3.99
C GLU A 253 19.56 15.99 5.10
N GLU A 254 19.84 16.31 6.37
CA GLU A 254 19.26 15.62 7.53
C GLU A 254 17.73 15.81 7.58
N PHE A 255 17.24 17.00 7.21
CA PHE A 255 15.81 17.29 7.16
C PHE A 255 15.12 16.53 6.01
N SER A 256 15.76 16.46 4.84
CA SER A 256 15.27 15.67 3.71
C SER A 256 15.21 14.18 4.06
N GLU A 257 16.23 13.67 4.76
CA GLU A 257 16.23 12.29 5.26
C GLU A 257 15.14 12.06 6.31
N LEU A 258 14.90 13.00 7.22
CA LEU A 258 13.78 12.93 8.16
C LEU A 258 12.43 12.76 7.44
N VAL A 259 12.14 13.59 6.44
CA VAL A 259 10.88 13.51 5.69
C VAL A 259 10.76 12.14 5.01
N LYS A 260 11.82 11.67 4.35
CA LYS A 260 11.85 10.35 3.71
C LYS A 260 11.59 9.23 4.71
N GLN A 261 12.25 9.23 5.86
CA GLN A 261 12.08 8.20 6.89
C GLN A 261 10.67 8.22 7.48
N ILE A 262 10.07 9.39 7.71
CA ILE A 262 8.67 9.51 8.13
C ILE A 262 7.74 8.83 7.13
N ARG A 263 7.91 9.07 5.82
CA ARG A 263 7.06 8.44 4.77
C ARG A 263 7.23 6.93 4.70
N ILE A 264 8.45 6.42 4.91
CA ILE A 264 8.71 4.97 4.99
C ILE A 264 7.99 4.37 6.21
N ILE A 265 8.11 4.99 7.38
CA ILE A 265 7.47 4.54 8.62
C ILE A 265 5.95 4.51 8.45
N GLU A 266 5.35 5.55 7.90
CA GLU A 266 3.90 5.60 7.63
C GLU A 266 3.44 4.45 6.75
N SER A 267 4.21 4.11 5.71
CA SER A 267 3.91 2.97 4.86
C SER A 267 4.10 1.62 5.57
N ALA A 268 5.02 1.54 6.54
CA ALA A 268 5.37 0.32 7.23
C ALA A 268 4.45 -0.01 8.43
N LEU A 269 3.80 0.99 9.04
CA LEU A 269 2.94 0.81 10.21
C LEU A 269 1.75 -0.13 9.94
N GLY A 270 1.22 -0.15 8.71
CA GLY A 270 0.13 -1.05 8.31
C GLY A 270 -1.20 -0.76 9.03
N ASP A 271 -2.08 -1.76 9.07
CA ASP A 271 -3.45 -1.67 9.59
C ASP A 271 -3.74 -2.66 10.75
N GLY A 272 -2.71 -3.36 11.24
CA GLY A 272 -2.86 -4.36 12.30
C GLY A 272 -3.49 -5.69 11.86
N VAL A 273 -3.76 -5.90 10.56
CA VAL A 273 -4.34 -7.14 10.04
C VAL A 273 -3.28 -8.02 9.38
N ARG A 274 -3.19 -9.29 9.77
CA ARG A 274 -2.17 -10.24 9.30
C ARG A 274 -2.70 -11.22 8.26
N PHE A 275 -2.20 -11.08 7.04
CA PHE A 275 -2.26 -12.11 5.99
C PHE A 275 -0.86 -12.32 5.41
N PRO A 276 -0.43 -13.55 5.11
CA PRO A 276 0.83 -13.76 4.40
C PRO A 276 0.78 -13.06 3.04
N SER A 277 1.84 -12.34 2.70
CA SER A 277 2.03 -11.81 1.35
C SER A 277 2.18 -12.94 0.33
N ARG A 278 2.00 -12.65 -0.97
CA ARG A 278 2.25 -13.61 -2.07
C ARG A 278 3.64 -14.24 -1.98
N GLY A 279 4.68 -13.43 -1.69
CA GLY A 279 6.04 -13.91 -1.47
C GLY A 279 6.14 -14.87 -0.27
N GLU A 280 5.49 -14.55 0.85
CA GLU A 280 5.42 -15.44 2.01
C GLU A 280 4.67 -16.73 1.73
N TYR A 281 3.62 -16.71 0.90
CA TYR A 281 2.89 -17.93 0.50
C TYR A 281 3.78 -18.87 -0.33
N LEU A 282 4.57 -18.35 -1.28
CA LEU A 282 5.55 -19.13 -2.04
C LEU A 282 6.63 -19.72 -1.13
N ASN A 283 7.13 -18.92 -0.19
CA ASN A 283 8.08 -19.38 0.82
C ASN A 283 7.45 -20.43 1.76
N ARG A 284 6.18 -20.24 2.13
CA ARG A 284 5.43 -21.19 2.96
C ARG A 284 5.34 -22.53 2.26
N GLU A 285 5.05 -22.57 0.96
CA GLU A 285 5.05 -23.83 0.20
C GLU A 285 6.42 -24.49 0.21
N THR A 286 7.49 -23.74 -0.06
CA THR A 286 8.84 -24.31 -0.17
C THR A 286 9.39 -24.77 1.18
N LEU A 287 9.17 -24.00 2.25
CA LEU A 287 9.83 -24.15 3.54
C LEU A 287 8.97 -24.85 4.60
N SER A 288 7.63 -24.80 4.49
CA SER A 288 6.77 -25.45 5.48
C SER A 288 6.80 -26.97 5.34
N LYS A 289 6.12 -27.64 6.27
CA LYS A 289 5.98 -29.09 6.30
C LYS A 289 4.56 -29.48 5.91
N SER A 290 4.42 -30.71 5.45
CA SER A 290 3.16 -31.41 5.21
C SER A 290 3.14 -32.70 6.03
N ILE A 291 1.94 -33.21 6.27
CA ILE A 291 1.75 -34.57 6.78
C ILE A 291 2.03 -35.56 5.64
N VAL A 292 2.97 -36.47 5.86
CA VAL A 292 3.34 -37.56 4.94
C VAL A 292 3.32 -38.90 5.66
N ALA A 293 3.26 -39.99 4.91
CA ALA A 293 3.33 -41.33 5.51
C ALA A 293 4.76 -41.63 5.96
N ALA A 294 4.95 -42.03 7.23
CA ALA A 294 6.26 -42.40 7.76
C ALA A 294 6.83 -43.69 7.14
N HIS A 295 5.94 -44.55 6.64
CA HIS A 295 6.23 -45.79 5.93
C HIS A 295 5.06 -46.14 4.98
N ASN A 296 5.12 -47.27 4.27
CA ASN A 296 4.04 -47.67 3.35
C ASN A 296 2.79 -48.09 4.12
N LEU A 297 1.64 -47.49 3.82
CA LEU A 297 0.35 -47.73 4.46
C LEU A 297 -0.64 -48.38 3.48
N LYS A 298 -1.33 -49.43 3.91
CA LYS A 298 -2.35 -50.11 3.08
C LYS A 298 -3.71 -49.44 3.24
N LYS A 299 -4.52 -49.44 2.18
CA LYS A 299 -5.94 -49.11 2.28
C LYS A 299 -6.60 -49.95 3.39
N GLY A 300 -7.41 -49.32 4.21
CA GLY A 300 -8.08 -49.94 5.35
C GLY A 300 -7.30 -49.87 6.67
N THR A 301 -6.02 -49.44 6.67
CA THR A 301 -5.24 -49.20 7.88
C THR A 301 -5.88 -48.12 8.75
N VAL A 302 -5.94 -48.35 10.07
CA VAL A 302 -6.26 -47.29 11.06
C VAL A 302 -4.94 -46.63 11.44
N LEU A 303 -4.83 -45.33 11.17
CA LEU A 303 -3.60 -44.56 11.32
C LEU A 303 -3.25 -44.36 12.79
N ALA A 304 -2.05 -44.76 13.20
CA ALA A 304 -1.45 -44.38 14.46
C ALA A 304 -0.59 -43.11 14.30
N ASP A 305 -0.20 -42.49 15.41
CA ASP A 305 0.76 -41.36 15.42
C ASP A 305 2.06 -41.70 14.67
N SER A 306 2.60 -42.89 14.92
CA SER A 306 3.83 -43.42 14.31
C SER A 306 3.73 -43.65 12.79
N ASP A 307 2.53 -43.64 12.23
CA ASP A 307 2.30 -43.84 10.79
C ASP A 307 2.49 -42.53 10.02
N LEU A 308 2.54 -41.39 10.72
CA LEU A 308 2.60 -40.05 10.17
C LEU A 308 3.97 -39.42 10.43
N ALA A 309 4.42 -38.61 9.49
CA ALA A 309 5.61 -37.78 9.66
C ALA A 309 5.36 -36.38 9.10
N LEU A 310 6.13 -35.40 9.59
CA LEU A 310 6.08 -34.03 9.09
C LEU A 310 7.32 -33.73 8.26
N ARG A 311 7.16 -33.59 6.95
CA ARG A 311 8.26 -33.36 5.99
C ARG A 311 7.96 -32.19 5.06
N SER A 312 9.00 -31.46 4.66
CA SER A 312 8.91 -30.41 3.64
C SER A 312 8.88 -31.02 2.24
N PRO A 313 8.33 -30.32 1.22
CA PRO A 313 7.71 -29.00 1.26
C PRO A 313 6.27 -29.01 1.81
N GLY A 314 5.72 -27.82 2.06
CA GLY A 314 4.35 -27.56 2.51
C GLY A 314 3.30 -27.67 1.39
N LYS A 315 3.36 -28.74 0.58
CA LYS A 315 2.46 -28.97 -0.57
C LYS A 315 1.26 -29.85 -0.25
N GLY A 316 1.32 -30.66 0.79
CA GLY A 316 0.26 -31.55 1.26
C GLY A 316 -0.53 -30.96 2.42
N THR A 317 -1.16 -31.84 3.22
CA THR A 317 -2.00 -31.40 4.33
C THR A 317 -1.18 -30.71 5.43
N SER A 318 -1.71 -29.60 5.93
CA SER A 318 -1.09 -28.80 6.99
C SER A 318 -0.83 -29.65 8.26
N PRO A 319 0.35 -29.53 8.90
CA PRO A 319 0.63 -30.16 10.19
C PRO A 319 -0.37 -29.82 11.30
N LEU A 320 -1.09 -28.69 11.18
CA LEU A 320 -2.17 -28.33 12.11
C LEU A 320 -3.32 -29.35 12.13
N LYS A 321 -3.44 -30.18 11.09
CA LYS A 321 -4.46 -31.22 10.98
C LYS A 321 -3.94 -32.59 11.42
N PHE A 322 -2.77 -32.69 12.06
CA PHE A 322 -2.16 -33.98 12.39
C PHE A 322 -3.11 -34.90 13.17
N ASP A 323 -3.72 -34.38 14.23
CA ASP A 323 -4.67 -35.12 15.09
C ASP A 323 -5.96 -35.52 14.35
N LEU A 324 -6.30 -34.87 13.24
CA LEU A 324 -7.43 -35.26 12.41
C LEU A 324 -7.23 -36.65 11.79
N PHE A 325 -5.97 -37.04 11.53
CA PHE A 325 -5.63 -38.31 10.89
C PHE A 325 -5.47 -39.44 11.89
N VAL A 326 -4.96 -39.16 13.10
CA VAL A 326 -4.72 -40.19 14.12
C VAL A 326 -6.03 -40.85 14.52
N GLY A 327 -6.03 -42.19 14.54
CA GLY A 327 -7.20 -43.03 14.80
C GLY A 327 -8.19 -43.14 13.64
N LYS A 328 -7.96 -42.47 12.50
CA LYS A 328 -8.83 -42.60 11.32
C LYS A 328 -8.40 -43.74 10.41
N ARG A 329 -9.37 -44.30 9.70
CA ARG A 329 -9.14 -45.37 8.74
C ARG A 329 -8.88 -44.81 7.35
N LEU A 330 -7.86 -45.31 6.66
CA LEU A 330 -7.65 -45.04 5.23
C LEU A 330 -8.74 -45.71 4.39
N VAL A 331 -9.54 -44.93 3.66
CA VAL A 331 -10.72 -45.45 2.93
C VAL A 331 -10.61 -45.34 1.41
N THR A 332 -9.73 -44.51 0.88
CA THR A 332 -9.61 -44.28 -0.57
C THR A 332 -8.57 -45.21 -1.20
N ARG A 333 -7.32 -45.15 -0.74
CA ARG A 333 -6.13 -45.76 -1.36
C ARG A 333 -5.09 -46.20 -0.33
N SER A 334 -4.14 -47.01 -0.79
CA SER A 334 -2.86 -47.22 -0.09
C SER A 334 -1.92 -46.03 -0.37
N ILE A 335 -1.04 -45.70 0.57
CA ILE A 335 -0.15 -44.53 0.51
C ILE A 335 1.30 -45.01 0.68
N LYS A 336 2.22 -44.58 -0.19
CA LYS A 336 3.64 -44.95 -0.05
C LYS A 336 4.32 -44.06 0.99
N LYS A 337 5.43 -44.54 1.54
CA LYS A 337 6.32 -43.72 2.38
C LYS A 337 6.63 -42.39 1.68
N ASP A 338 6.62 -41.32 2.46
CA ASP A 338 6.89 -39.93 2.05
C ASP A 338 5.83 -39.29 1.13
N ASP A 339 4.81 -40.03 0.68
CA ASP A 339 3.65 -39.44 -0.01
C ASP A 339 2.78 -38.64 0.98
N TYR A 340 2.17 -37.56 0.50
CA TYR A 340 1.26 -36.74 1.29
C TYR A 340 0.00 -37.50 1.70
N LEU A 341 -0.38 -37.39 2.97
CA LEU A 341 -1.71 -37.75 3.42
C LEU A 341 -2.67 -36.61 3.13
N LEU A 342 -3.80 -36.93 2.51
CA LEU A 342 -4.87 -35.98 2.21
C LEU A 342 -6.08 -36.27 3.08
N GLU A 343 -6.87 -35.27 3.44
CA GLU A 343 -8.12 -35.45 4.20
C GLU A 343 -9.07 -36.44 3.53
N SER A 344 -9.11 -36.44 2.19
CA SER A 344 -9.87 -37.41 1.42
C SER A 344 -9.44 -38.84 1.68
N ASP A 345 -8.18 -39.08 2.07
CA ASP A 345 -7.65 -40.42 2.37
C ASP A 345 -8.29 -41.06 3.60
N ILE A 346 -8.73 -40.24 4.56
CA ILE A 346 -9.46 -40.67 5.77
C ILE A 346 -10.99 -40.53 5.64
N GLY A 347 -11.48 -40.34 4.42
CA GLY A 347 -12.91 -40.23 4.13
C GLY A 347 -13.49 -38.85 4.41
N PHE A 348 -12.66 -37.89 4.80
CA PHE A 348 -13.06 -36.49 4.88
C PHE A 348 -13.06 -35.93 3.45
N ARG A 349 -14.23 -35.95 2.82
CA ARG A 349 -14.44 -35.27 1.54
C ARG A 349 -15.19 -33.98 1.82
N PRO A 350 -14.63 -32.79 1.55
CA PRO A 350 -15.45 -31.59 1.45
C PRO A 350 -16.58 -31.81 0.44
N ALA A 351 -16.32 -32.59 -0.62
CA ALA A 351 -17.28 -32.94 -1.66
C ALA A 351 -18.53 -33.71 -1.19
N SER A 352 -18.55 -34.37 -0.01
CA SER A 352 -19.81 -34.95 0.48
C SER A 352 -20.80 -33.91 1.03
N LEU A 353 -20.40 -32.63 1.10
CA LEU A 353 -21.29 -31.48 1.39
C LEU A 353 -21.83 -30.81 0.11
N TYR A 354 -21.29 -31.14 -1.05
CA TYR A 354 -21.45 -30.36 -2.27
C TYR A 354 -21.96 -31.30 -3.37
N GLY A 355 -23.29 -31.41 -3.48
CA GLY A 355 -23.94 -32.14 -4.59
C GLY A 355 -23.55 -31.58 -5.96
N ALA A 356 -24.00 -32.22 -7.04
CA ALA A 356 -23.70 -31.76 -8.40
C ALA A 356 -23.98 -30.25 -8.57
N LEU A 357 -22.97 -29.48 -8.96
CA LEU A 357 -23.06 -28.04 -9.27
C LEU A 357 -23.88 -27.87 -10.55
N GLN A 358 -25.17 -27.53 -10.39
CA GLN A 358 -25.98 -27.02 -11.49
C GLN A 358 -25.76 -25.50 -11.58
N LEU A 359 -24.79 -25.06 -12.37
CA LEU A 359 -24.54 -23.63 -12.63
C LEU A 359 -25.21 -23.21 -13.93
N GLU A 360 -25.72 -21.98 -13.99
CA GLU A 360 -26.30 -21.43 -15.22
C GLU A 360 -25.18 -21.04 -16.20
N HIS A 361 -24.07 -20.55 -15.66
CA HIS A 361 -22.90 -20.17 -16.44
C HIS A 361 -21.88 -21.30 -16.57
N LYS A 362 -21.12 -21.26 -17.67
CA LYS A 362 -19.99 -22.17 -17.85
C LYS A 362 -18.89 -21.85 -16.85
N TRP A 363 -18.42 -22.86 -16.14
CA TRP A 363 -17.31 -22.74 -15.22
C TRP A 363 -16.16 -23.69 -15.54
N GLY A 364 -14.96 -23.31 -15.15
CA GLY A 364 -13.72 -24.03 -15.49
C GLY A 364 -12.83 -24.36 -14.31
N VAL A 365 -11.74 -25.06 -14.60
CA VAL A 365 -10.63 -25.26 -13.66
C VAL A 365 -9.32 -24.84 -14.32
N VAL A 366 -8.42 -24.27 -13.54
CA VAL A 366 -7.02 -24.06 -13.94
C VAL A 366 -6.30 -25.41 -13.89
N ALA A 367 -5.65 -25.79 -14.97
CA ALA A 367 -4.97 -27.07 -15.11
C ALA A 367 -3.65 -26.94 -15.84
N ARG A 368 -2.80 -27.96 -15.69
CA ARG A 368 -1.70 -28.29 -16.58
C ARG A 368 -2.03 -29.59 -17.29
N MET A 369 -1.37 -29.87 -18.41
CA MET A 369 -1.57 -31.16 -19.07
C MET A 369 -1.14 -32.35 -18.20
N SER A 370 -0.27 -32.14 -17.22
CA SER A 370 0.18 -33.18 -16.28
C SER A 370 -0.85 -33.55 -15.21
N ASP A 371 -1.80 -32.67 -14.91
CA ASP A 371 -2.78 -32.88 -13.82
C ASP A 371 -4.25 -32.81 -14.28
N ILE A 372 -4.53 -32.48 -15.55
CA ILE A 372 -5.90 -32.45 -16.10
C ILE A 372 -6.72 -33.69 -15.78
N ASP A 373 -6.12 -34.89 -15.82
CA ASP A 373 -6.80 -36.15 -15.53
C ASP A 373 -7.33 -36.24 -14.10
N THR A 374 -6.62 -35.65 -13.14
CA THR A 374 -7.07 -35.62 -11.74
C THR A 374 -8.18 -34.59 -11.56
N LEU A 375 -8.21 -33.53 -12.36
CA LEU A 375 -9.18 -32.45 -12.26
C LEU A 375 -10.51 -32.74 -12.96
N LEU A 376 -10.60 -33.76 -13.83
CA LEU A 376 -11.84 -34.13 -14.53
C LEU A 376 -13.02 -34.41 -13.57
N HIS A 377 -12.74 -34.89 -12.35
CA HIS A 377 -13.79 -35.17 -11.38
C HIS A 377 -14.45 -33.91 -10.80
N CYS A 378 -13.88 -32.71 -11.04
CA CYS A 378 -14.48 -31.45 -10.60
C CYS A 378 -15.82 -31.18 -11.29
N GLY A 379 -16.08 -31.80 -12.45
CA GLY A 379 -17.33 -31.61 -13.18
C GLY A 379 -17.45 -30.25 -13.86
N SER A 380 -16.32 -29.64 -14.24
CA SER A 380 -16.30 -28.35 -14.94
C SER A 380 -16.68 -28.48 -16.43
N ASP A 381 -17.13 -27.38 -17.04
CA ASP A 381 -17.50 -27.32 -18.46
C ASP A 381 -16.29 -27.20 -19.39
N PHE A 382 -15.19 -26.68 -18.84
CA PHE A 382 -13.93 -26.47 -19.54
C PHE A 382 -12.73 -26.57 -18.60
N ALA A 383 -11.53 -26.64 -19.18
CA ALA A 383 -10.27 -26.46 -18.47
C ALA A 383 -9.46 -25.34 -19.14
N GLU A 384 -8.83 -24.49 -18.34
CA GLU A 384 -7.80 -23.58 -18.82
C GLU A 384 -6.42 -24.20 -18.60
N ILE A 385 -5.69 -24.45 -19.69
CA ILE A 385 -4.35 -25.02 -19.63
C ILE A 385 -3.33 -23.89 -19.51
N HIS A 386 -2.70 -23.77 -18.34
CA HIS A 386 -1.62 -22.82 -18.11
C HIS A 386 -0.32 -23.37 -18.71
N LEU A 387 0.16 -22.70 -19.75
CA LEU A 387 1.39 -23.09 -20.43
C LEU A 387 2.60 -22.69 -19.60
N THR A 388 3.47 -23.65 -19.31
CA THR A 388 4.78 -23.37 -18.72
C THR A 388 5.84 -23.24 -19.81
N ASP A 389 6.90 -22.50 -19.50
CA ASP A 389 8.07 -22.41 -20.37
C ASP A 389 8.68 -23.79 -20.66
N SER A 390 8.80 -24.63 -19.64
CA SER A 390 9.29 -26.00 -19.76
C SER A 390 8.46 -26.86 -20.73
N ASP A 391 7.13 -26.76 -20.69
CA ASP A 391 6.26 -27.53 -21.59
C ASP A 391 6.36 -27.03 -23.04
N VAL A 392 6.40 -25.70 -23.23
CA VAL A 392 6.57 -25.06 -24.53
C VAL A 392 7.95 -25.35 -25.12
N ASN A 393 9.01 -25.30 -24.32
CA ASN A 393 10.38 -25.54 -24.74
C ASN A 393 10.64 -27.00 -25.10
N ALA A 394 10.16 -27.94 -24.27
CA ALA A 394 10.25 -29.36 -24.56
C ALA A 394 9.32 -29.79 -25.71
N ASN A 395 8.36 -28.93 -26.10
CA ASN A 395 7.37 -29.22 -27.13
C ASN A 395 6.70 -30.60 -26.92
N LYS A 396 6.30 -30.87 -25.66
CA LYS A 396 5.70 -32.14 -25.25
C LYS A 396 4.49 -32.51 -26.11
N THR A 397 4.31 -33.79 -26.37
CA THR A 397 3.17 -34.31 -27.14
C THR A 397 2.23 -35.11 -26.24
N TYR A 398 0.94 -34.91 -26.45
CA TYR A 398 -0.12 -35.57 -25.70
C TYR A 398 -1.09 -36.23 -26.69
N THR A 399 -1.65 -37.38 -26.33
CA THR A 399 -2.48 -38.20 -27.23
C THR A 399 -3.89 -38.45 -26.71
N LYS A 400 -4.09 -38.38 -25.39
CA LYS A 400 -5.40 -38.59 -24.76
C LYS A 400 -6.38 -37.48 -25.19
N LYS A 401 -7.59 -37.89 -25.59
CA LYS A 401 -8.68 -36.97 -25.96
C LYS A 401 -9.61 -36.73 -24.77
N TYR A 402 -10.13 -35.51 -24.70
CA TYR A 402 -11.00 -35.04 -23.62
C TYR A 402 -12.32 -34.54 -24.20
N ASN A 403 -13.42 -34.99 -23.63
CA ASN A 403 -14.78 -34.51 -23.94
C ASN A 403 -15.09 -33.21 -23.18
N LEU A 404 -14.16 -32.25 -23.22
CA LEU A 404 -14.16 -31.01 -22.44
C LEU A 404 -13.78 -29.85 -23.36
N ASN A 405 -14.34 -28.65 -23.14
CA ASN A 405 -13.86 -27.46 -23.85
C ASN A 405 -12.51 -27.02 -23.26
N VAL A 406 -11.72 -26.24 -24.00
CA VAL A 406 -10.41 -25.75 -23.51
C VAL A 406 -10.26 -24.26 -23.72
N ALA A 407 -9.52 -23.63 -22.81
CA ALA A 407 -8.86 -22.34 -22.98
C ALA A 407 -7.35 -22.53 -22.70
N PHE A 408 -6.52 -21.60 -23.14
CA PHE A 408 -5.09 -21.62 -22.84
C PHE A 408 -4.68 -20.32 -22.18
N HIS A 409 -3.89 -20.42 -21.12
CA HIS A 409 -3.19 -19.29 -20.56
C HIS A 409 -1.77 -19.26 -21.10
N GLY A 410 -1.37 -18.14 -21.71
CA GLY A 410 0.00 -17.95 -22.18
C GLY A 410 1.01 -18.03 -21.02
N PRO A 411 2.26 -18.41 -21.29
CA PRO A 411 3.31 -18.38 -20.28
C PRO A 411 3.57 -16.94 -19.81
N GLU A 412 4.00 -16.78 -18.57
CA GLU A 412 4.41 -15.47 -18.01
C GLU A 412 5.90 -15.17 -18.23
N TYR A 413 6.72 -16.21 -18.26
CA TYR A 413 8.17 -16.12 -18.41
C TYR A 413 8.70 -17.24 -19.32
N ASN A 414 9.96 -17.09 -19.76
CA ASN A 414 10.75 -18.14 -20.39
C ASN A 414 12.16 -18.10 -19.82
N ASP A 415 12.51 -19.10 -19.00
CA ASP A 415 13.73 -19.08 -18.19
C ASP A 415 13.79 -17.76 -17.37
N ASP A 416 14.85 -16.96 -17.53
CA ASP A 416 15.04 -15.68 -16.83
C ASP A 416 14.36 -14.48 -17.52
N LEU A 417 13.65 -14.69 -18.64
CA LEU A 417 12.94 -13.63 -19.36
C LEU A 417 11.49 -13.55 -18.90
N LEU A 418 11.11 -12.45 -18.26
CA LEU A 418 9.70 -12.10 -18.08
C LEU A 418 9.11 -11.63 -19.43
N LEU A 419 8.03 -12.26 -19.88
CA LEU A 419 7.44 -11.96 -21.18
C LEU A 419 6.68 -10.63 -21.10
N ASN A 420 7.07 -9.68 -21.95
CA ASN A 420 6.61 -8.30 -21.88
C ASN A 420 6.40 -7.72 -23.28
N LEU A 421 5.17 -7.88 -23.81
CA LEU A 421 4.78 -7.42 -25.14
C LEU A 421 4.68 -5.89 -25.24
N SER A 422 4.50 -5.21 -24.10
CA SER A 422 4.47 -3.75 -23.98
C SER A 422 5.84 -3.09 -23.77
N SER A 423 6.90 -3.86 -23.48
CA SER A 423 8.20 -3.35 -23.01
C SER A 423 8.70 -2.16 -23.83
N LEU A 424 9.37 -1.18 -23.22
CA LEU A 424 10.04 -0.12 -23.97
C LEU A 424 11.32 -0.62 -24.67
N ASP A 425 11.89 -1.73 -24.19
CA ASP A 425 13.05 -2.40 -24.79
C ASP A 425 12.63 -3.25 -26.01
N PRO A 426 13.12 -2.94 -27.23
CA PRO A 426 12.81 -3.71 -28.43
C PRO A 426 13.27 -5.17 -28.41
N ASP A 427 14.38 -5.49 -27.73
CA ASP A 427 14.88 -6.88 -27.64
C ASP A 427 13.93 -7.73 -26.80
N VAL A 428 13.56 -7.23 -25.61
CA VAL A 428 12.59 -7.88 -24.73
C VAL A 428 11.27 -8.11 -25.46
N ARG A 429 10.77 -7.13 -26.22
CA ARG A 429 9.54 -7.28 -27.02
C ARG A 429 9.68 -8.37 -28.07
N GLN A 430 10.77 -8.37 -28.85
CA GLN A 430 10.95 -9.33 -29.93
C GLN A 430 11.05 -10.77 -29.39
N ARG A 431 11.85 -11.00 -28.34
CA ARG A 431 11.95 -12.30 -27.66
C ARG A 431 10.61 -12.75 -27.07
N SER A 432 9.82 -11.81 -26.54
CA SER A 432 8.46 -12.10 -26.05
C SER A 432 7.53 -12.55 -27.17
N ILE A 433 7.52 -11.84 -28.31
CA ILE A 433 6.73 -12.20 -29.50
C ILE A 433 7.09 -13.59 -30.01
N ASP A 434 8.39 -13.88 -30.11
CA ASP A 434 8.89 -15.17 -30.61
C ASP A 434 8.46 -16.32 -29.70
N PHE A 435 8.52 -16.12 -28.39
CA PHE A 435 8.11 -17.13 -27.43
C PHE A 435 6.59 -17.33 -27.38
N PHE A 436 5.78 -16.26 -27.44
CA PHE A 436 4.33 -16.40 -27.56
C PHE A 436 3.93 -17.13 -28.84
N ASN A 437 4.63 -16.91 -29.95
CA ASN A 437 4.42 -17.66 -31.19
C ASN A 437 4.76 -19.16 -31.04
N LYS A 438 5.81 -19.48 -30.27
CA LYS A 438 6.14 -20.88 -29.91
C LYS A 438 5.03 -21.50 -29.05
N ALA A 439 4.53 -20.77 -28.05
CA ALA A 439 3.45 -21.19 -27.18
C ALA A 439 2.13 -21.41 -27.95
N LEU A 440 1.75 -20.50 -28.85
CA LEU A 440 0.58 -20.64 -29.73
C LEU A 440 0.67 -21.89 -30.61
N ASN A 441 1.85 -22.18 -31.17
CA ASN A 441 2.07 -23.40 -31.94
C ASN A 441 1.91 -24.66 -31.10
N HIS A 442 2.42 -24.64 -29.86
CA HIS A 442 2.26 -25.73 -28.91
C HIS A 442 0.79 -25.94 -28.52
N ALA A 443 0.08 -24.87 -28.15
CA ALA A 443 -1.35 -24.88 -27.86
C ALA A 443 -2.18 -25.39 -29.06
N ARG A 444 -1.78 -25.08 -30.30
CA ARG A 444 -2.49 -25.53 -31.50
C ARG A 444 -2.44 -27.05 -31.69
N LYS A 445 -1.40 -27.72 -31.16
CA LYS A 445 -1.33 -29.19 -31.10
C LYS A 445 -2.30 -29.72 -30.04
N MET A 446 -2.27 -29.13 -28.84
CA MET A 446 -3.10 -29.56 -27.72
C MET A 446 -4.58 -29.34 -27.96
N LYS A 447 -5.00 -28.24 -28.60
CA LYS A 447 -6.42 -27.94 -28.81
C LYS A 447 -7.17 -29.04 -29.58
N LYS A 448 -6.46 -29.85 -30.37
CA LYS A 448 -7.01 -30.99 -31.13
C LYS A 448 -7.45 -32.15 -30.24
N LEU A 449 -7.01 -32.16 -28.98
CA LEU A 449 -7.36 -33.16 -27.99
C LEU A 449 -8.69 -32.86 -27.29
N PHE A 450 -9.26 -31.67 -27.48
CA PHE A 450 -10.42 -31.17 -26.74
C PHE A 450 -11.63 -30.95 -27.64
N ARG A 451 -12.82 -30.93 -27.03
CA ARG A 451 -14.11 -30.67 -27.71
C ARG A 451 -14.32 -29.17 -27.89
N ASN A 452 -13.66 -28.57 -28.88
CA ASN A 452 -13.76 -27.12 -29.14
C ASN A 452 -14.67 -26.75 -30.34
N GLY A 453 -15.25 -27.73 -31.02
CA GLY A 453 -16.08 -27.49 -32.21
C GLY A 453 -15.34 -26.70 -33.30
N LYS A 454 -16.06 -25.81 -34.01
CA LYS A 454 -15.49 -24.88 -35.01
C LYS A 454 -15.13 -23.49 -34.43
N GLN A 455 -15.29 -23.28 -33.13
CA GLN A 455 -15.06 -21.98 -32.50
C GLN A 455 -13.56 -21.71 -32.34
N LYS A 456 -13.19 -20.41 -32.33
CA LYS A 456 -11.83 -20.01 -31.93
C LYS A 456 -11.65 -20.33 -30.43
N VAL A 457 -10.51 -20.94 -30.10
CA VAL A 457 -10.18 -21.26 -28.71
C VAL A 457 -9.65 -20.01 -28.02
N LYS A 458 -10.08 -19.73 -26.79
CA LYS A 458 -9.57 -18.59 -26.02
C LYS A 458 -8.10 -18.79 -25.68
N PHE A 459 -7.30 -17.74 -25.84
CA PHE A 459 -5.89 -17.72 -25.45
C PHE A 459 -5.62 -16.43 -24.67
N VAL A 460 -5.42 -16.56 -23.35
CA VAL A 460 -5.14 -15.46 -22.43
C VAL A 460 -3.69 -15.00 -22.61
N VAL A 461 -3.50 -13.68 -22.67
CA VAL A 461 -2.20 -13.04 -22.88
C VAL A 461 -2.03 -11.93 -21.86
N HIS A 462 -0.96 -12.02 -21.06
CA HIS A 462 -0.51 -10.88 -20.28
C HIS A 462 0.06 -9.80 -21.21
N PRO A 463 -0.43 -8.56 -21.13
CA PRO A 463 0.03 -7.46 -21.99
C PRO A 463 1.50 -7.07 -21.73
N GLY A 464 2.02 -7.34 -20.53
CA GLY A 464 3.31 -6.83 -20.10
C GLY A 464 3.18 -5.47 -19.44
N GLY A 465 4.18 -4.60 -19.63
CA GLY A 465 4.14 -3.23 -19.11
C GLY A 465 4.69 -3.09 -17.70
N MET A 466 5.56 -4.02 -17.30
CA MET A 466 6.12 -4.08 -15.96
C MET A 466 7.61 -3.72 -15.90
N HIS A 467 8.02 -3.14 -14.77
CA HIS A 467 9.41 -2.86 -14.41
C HIS A 467 9.57 -2.73 -12.88
N MET A 468 10.76 -3.00 -12.34
CA MET A 468 11.05 -2.80 -10.91
C MET A 468 11.12 -1.31 -10.54
N GLU A 469 11.58 -0.48 -11.46
CA GLU A 469 11.60 0.98 -11.32
C GLU A 469 10.36 1.61 -11.96
N ARG A 470 9.45 2.10 -11.12
CA ARG A 470 8.19 2.73 -11.55
C ARG A 470 8.37 3.94 -12.48
N ALA A 471 9.46 4.70 -12.31
CA ALA A 471 9.72 5.91 -13.11
C ALA A 471 9.87 5.61 -14.61
N LEU A 472 10.34 4.40 -14.96
CA LEU A 472 10.54 3.98 -16.35
C LEU A 472 9.24 3.60 -17.06
N LEU A 473 8.10 3.64 -16.36
CA LEU A 473 6.80 3.25 -16.90
C LEU A 473 5.84 4.45 -17.10
N SER A 474 6.38 5.65 -17.23
CA SER A 474 5.56 6.88 -17.30
C SER A 474 4.80 7.06 -18.63
N ASP A 475 5.23 6.45 -19.73
CA ASP A 475 4.60 6.58 -21.05
C ASP A 475 3.65 5.42 -21.39
N ILE A 476 2.46 5.43 -20.77
CA ILE A 476 1.38 4.45 -21.01
C ILE A 476 0.95 4.41 -22.48
N SER A 477 0.98 5.55 -23.17
CA SER A 477 0.60 5.63 -24.59
C SER A 477 1.56 4.83 -25.45
N GLN A 478 2.86 4.94 -25.21
CA GLN A 478 3.87 4.17 -25.92
C GLN A 478 3.81 2.67 -25.57
N LEU A 479 3.60 2.31 -24.30
CA LEU A 479 3.42 0.91 -23.88
C LEU A 479 2.23 0.25 -24.60
N ASN A 480 1.13 0.97 -24.77
CA ASN A 480 -0.03 0.48 -25.52
C ASN A 480 0.23 0.40 -27.03
N LYS A 481 0.94 1.36 -27.63
CA LYS A 481 1.35 1.24 -29.04
C LYS A 481 2.24 0.02 -29.27
N ASN A 482 3.19 -0.21 -28.36
CA ASN A 482 4.08 -1.37 -28.38
C ASN A 482 3.27 -2.66 -28.27
N LEU A 483 2.33 -2.73 -27.32
CA LEU A 483 1.43 -3.88 -27.15
C LEU A 483 0.71 -4.21 -28.45
N ALA A 484 0.05 -3.22 -29.06
CA ALA A 484 -0.68 -3.42 -30.30
C ALA A 484 0.22 -3.92 -31.43
N ASN A 485 1.44 -3.38 -31.56
CA ASN A 485 2.42 -3.84 -32.55
C ASN A 485 2.89 -5.28 -32.30
N SER A 486 3.10 -5.64 -31.04
CA SER A 486 3.51 -6.99 -30.64
C SER A 486 2.40 -8.00 -30.89
N LEU A 487 1.15 -7.67 -30.53
CA LEU A 487 -0.02 -8.50 -30.76
C LEU A 487 -0.31 -8.73 -32.25
N SER A 488 -0.09 -7.73 -33.11
CA SER A 488 -0.26 -7.89 -34.56
C SER A 488 0.73 -8.87 -35.19
N LYS A 489 1.81 -9.23 -34.48
CA LYS A 489 2.84 -10.19 -34.91
C LYS A 489 2.60 -11.61 -34.35
N LEU A 490 1.55 -11.82 -33.55
CA LEU A 490 1.21 -13.13 -33.00
C LEU A 490 0.42 -13.97 -34.01
N LYS A 491 0.89 -15.20 -34.25
CA LYS A 491 0.32 -16.20 -35.18
C LYS A 491 -0.84 -16.94 -34.51
N ALA A 492 -1.96 -16.23 -34.35
CA ALA A 492 -3.11 -16.65 -33.54
C ALA A 492 -4.20 -17.41 -34.32
N GLU A 493 -3.91 -18.00 -35.47
CA GLU A 493 -4.88 -18.75 -36.29
C GLU A 493 -5.63 -19.84 -35.48
N GLY A 494 -6.95 -19.69 -35.40
CA GLY A 494 -7.82 -20.57 -34.63
C GLY A 494 -7.77 -20.36 -33.11
N PHE A 495 -7.25 -19.22 -32.68
CA PHE A 495 -7.37 -18.68 -31.32
C PHE A 495 -8.03 -17.29 -31.34
N GLU A 496 -8.72 -16.97 -30.25
CA GLU A 496 -9.13 -15.62 -29.89
C GLU A 496 -8.19 -15.14 -28.79
N LEU A 497 -7.35 -14.14 -29.10
CA LEU A 497 -6.45 -13.54 -28.12
C LEU A 497 -7.26 -12.66 -27.17
N LEU A 498 -7.16 -12.94 -25.88
CA LEU A 498 -7.80 -12.18 -24.82
C LEU A 498 -6.73 -11.56 -23.92
N LEU A 499 -6.80 -10.25 -23.72
CA LEU A 499 -5.85 -9.52 -22.90
C LEU A 499 -6.37 -9.41 -21.48
N GLU A 500 -5.57 -9.81 -20.50
CA GLU A 500 -5.95 -9.74 -19.11
C GLU A 500 -5.63 -8.37 -18.49
N ASN A 501 -6.51 -7.88 -17.61
CA ASN A 501 -6.21 -6.71 -16.79
C ASN A 501 -5.20 -7.04 -15.70
N MET A 502 -4.19 -6.17 -15.52
CA MET A 502 -3.05 -6.43 -14.63
C MET A 502 -3.20 -5.74 -13.25
N PRO A 503 -2.62 -6.30 -12.18
CA PRO A 503 -2.57 -5.66 -10.86
C PRO A 503 -1.50 -4.57 -10.80
N GLY A 504 -1.59 -3.64 -9.84
CA GLY A 504 -0.60 -2.54 -9.71
C GLY A 504 0.80 -2.97 -9.28
N CYS A 505 0.91 -3.97 -8.40
CA CYS A 505 2.14 -4.36 -7.73
C CYS A 505 2.33 -5.89 -7.73
N PRO A 506 2.54 -6.52 -8.90
CA PRO A 506 2.73 -7.97 -9.00
C PRO A 506 4.04 -8.43 -8.34
N TRP A 507 4.13 -9.73 -8.06
CA TRP A 507 5.33 -10.38 -7.56
C TRP A 507 5.94 -11.28 -8.64
N TYR A 508 7.12 -10.91 -9.16
CA TYR A 508 7.85 -11.69 -10.17
C TYR A 508 9.28 -11.94 -9.71
N PHE A 509 9.81 -13.15 -10.00
CA PHE A 509 11.19 -13.55 -9.72
C PHE A 509 11.73 -13.19 -8.32
N GLY A 510 10.88 -13.32 -7.29
CA GLY A 510 11.29 -13.07 -5.90
C GLY A 510 11.31 -11.60 -5.47
N GLY A 511 10.80 -10.67 -6.28
CA GLY A 511 10.69 -9.25 -5.95
C GLY A 511 9.35 -8.63 -6.32
N GLN A 512 9.07 -7.47 -5.73
CA GLN A 512 7.93 -6.64 -6.11
C GLN A 512 8.25 -5.85 -7.39
N TRP A 513 7.36 -5.92 -8.37
CA TRP A 513 7.40 -5.16 -9.61
C TRP A 513 6.22 -4.19 -9.68
N TYR A 514 6.21 -3.30 -10.67
CA TYR A 514 5.09 -2.40 -10.96
C TYR A 514 4.61 -2.61 -12.38
N HIS A 515 3.29 -2.62 -12.58
CA HIS A 515 2.66 -2.48 -13.90
C HIS A 515 2.28 -1.03 -14.18
N ALA A 516 2.06 -0.70 -15.45
CA ALA A 516 1.67 0.67 -15.85
C ALA A 516 0.56 0.77 -16.88
N ASN A 517 0.48 -0.14 -17.86
CA ASN A 517 -0.62 -0.18 -18.82
C ASN A 517 -1.52 -1.39 -18.55
N PHE A 518 -2.72 -1.37 -19.11
CA PHE A 518 -3.71 -2.44 -18.97
C PHE A 518 -4.17 -2.71 -17.52
N MET A 519 -4.12 -1.67 -16.67
CA MET A 519 -4.66 -1.76 -15.31
C MET A 519 -5.96 -0.96 -15.16
N ASP A 520 -6.11 0.17 -15.86
CA ASP A 520 -7.31 1.03 -15.75
C ASP A 520 -8.42 0.57 -16.72
N ALA A 521 -9.67 0.46 -16.23
CA ALA A 521 -10.78 -0.01 -17.06
C ALA A 521 -11.05 0.89 -18.29
N LYS A 522 -10.91 2.22 -18.18
CA LYS A 522 -11.16 3.14 -19.31
C LYS A 522 -10.07 2.99 -20.36
N GLU A 523 -8.82 2.88 -19.92
CA GLU A 523 -7.67 2.56 -20.78
C GLU A 523 -7.89 1.24 -21.54
N ILE A 524 -8.22 0.16 -20.82
CA ILE A 524 -8.44 -1.18 -21.38
C ILE A 524 -9.57 -1.16 -22.41
N VAL A 525 -10.70 -0.51 -22.10
CA VAL A 525 -11.84 -0.39 -23.03
C VAL A 525 -11.46 0.40 -24.27
N ALA A 526 -10.72 1.50 -24.12
CA ALA A 526 -10.25 2.30 -25.24
C ALA A 526 -9.32 1.49 -26.15
N PHE A 527 -8.39 0.72 -25.55
CA PHE A 527 -7.49 -0.17 -26.28
C PHE A 527 -8.27 -1.25 -27.03
N SER A 528 -9.15 -1.96 -26.33
CA SER A 528 -9.96 -3.05 -26.88
C SER A 528 -10.81 -2.59 -28.07
N LYS A 529 -11.51 -1.45 -27.93
CA LYS A 529 -12.31 -0.88 -29.03
C LYS A 529 -11.47 -0.44 -30.22
N LYS A 530 -10.27 0.10 -29.97
CA LYS A 530 -9.38 0.60 -31.03
C LYS A 530 -8.74 -0.52 -31.84
N TYR A 531 -8.31 -1.59 -31.18
CA TYR A 531 -7.51 -2.65 -31.81
C TYR A 531 -8.27 -3.97 -32.00
N GLY A 532 -9.48 -4.11 -31.45
CA GLY A 532 -10.36 -5.25 -31.67
C GLY A 532 -10.05 -6.50 -30.82
N TYR A 533 -9.24 -6.37 -29.76
CA TYR A 533 -8.91 -7.49 -28.88
C TYR A 533 -9.95 -7.64 -27.76
N GLY A 534 -10.34 -8.87 -27.46
CA GLY A 534 -11.17 -9.19 -26.30
C GLY A 534 -10.39 -9.09 -24.99
N VAL A 535 -11.11 -9.04 -23.87
CA VAL A 535 -10.51 -8.83 -22.54
C VAL A 535 -10.88 -9.97 -21.60
N VAL A 536 -9.90 -10.45 -20.82
CA VAL A 536 -10.13 -11.23 -19.61
C VAL A 536 -10.31 -10.25 -18.46
N PHE A 537 -11.44 -10.35 -17.77
CA PHE A 537 -11.66 -9.63 -16.54
C PHE A 537 -11.23 -10.52 -15.37
N ASP A 538 -10.04 -10.27 -14.83
CA ASP A 538 -9.58 -10.83 -13.57
C ASP A 538 -10.05 -9.95 -12.41
N THR A 539 -10.92 -10.51 -11.55
CA THR A 539 -11.52 -9.79 -10.42
C THR A 539 -10.51 -9.43 -9.34
N SER A 540 -9.54 -10.31 -9.09
CA SER A 540 -8.49 -10.11 -8.10
C SER A 540 -7.54 -9.01 -8.58
N HIS A 541 -7.03 -9.07 -9.81
CA HIS A 541 -6.17 -8.04 -10.38
C HIS A 541 -6.82 -6.65 -10.35
N ALA A 542 -8.10 -6.58 -10.72
CA ALA A 542 -8.85 -5.33 -10.67
C ALA A 542 -9.03 -4.83 -9.23
N ALA A 543 -9.32 -5.71 -8.27
CA ALA A 543 -9.43 -5.34 -6.86
C ALA A 543 -8.09 -4.80 -6.31
N LEU A 544 -6.97 -5.48 -6.61
CA LEU A 544 -5.63 -5.05 -6.21
C LEU A 544 -5.29 -3.67 -6.81
N TYR A 545 -5.61 -3.46 -8.08
CA TYR A 545 -5.48 -2.16 -8.75
C TYR A 545 -6.33 -1.07 -8.10
N CYS A 546 -7.62 -1.35 -7.89
CA CYS A 546 -8.57 -0.42 -7.30
C CYS A 546 -8.16 -0.03 -5.87
N ASN A 547 -7.73 -0.99 -5.06
CA ASN A 547 -7.23 -0.74 -3.71
C ASN A 547 -5.98 0.15 -3.73
N TYR A 548 -5.03 -0.14 -4.61
CA TYR A 548 -3.78 0.64 -4.70
C TYR A 548 -4.00 2.08 -5.16
N TYR A 549 -4.90 2.29 -6.14
CA TYR A 549 -5.21 3.62 -6.68
C TYR A 549 -6.44 4.29 -6.05
N LYS A 550 -7.01 3.70 -4.99
CA LYS A 550 -8.22 4.17 -4.30
C LYS A 550 -9.40 4.41 -5.25
N LYS A 551 -9.66 3.45 -6.13
CA LYS A 551 -10.79 3.44 -7.08
C LYS A 551 -11.87 2.46 -6.63
N ASP A 552 -13.09 2.68 -7.11
CA ASP A 552 -14.22 1.78 -6.86
C ASP A 552 -14.19 0.58 -7.82
N LEU A 553 -14.23 -0.62 -7.26
CA LEU A 553 -14.20 -1.87 -8.04
C LEU A 553 -15.50 -2.08 -8.83
N ASN A 554 -16.64 -1.60 -8.33
CA ASN A 554 -17.91 -1.74 -9.06
C ASN A 554 -17.96 -0.81 -10.29
N GLU A 555 -17.44 0.42 -10.20
CA GLU A 555 -17.26 1.32 -11.33
C GLU A 555 -16.29 0.71 -12.35
N PHE A 556 -15.19 0.13 -11.87
CA PHE A 556 -14.25 -0.61 -12.72
C PHE A 556 -14.96 -1.71 -13.50
N ALA A 557 -15.70 -2.58 -12.80
CA ALA A 557 -16.43 -3.69 -13.39
C ALA A 557 -17.45 -3.20 -14.44
N ARG A 558 -18.27 -2.19 -14.12
CA ARG A 558 -19.23 -1.60 -15.09
C ARG A 558 -18.54 -1.08 -16.35
N THR A 559 -17.34 -0.52 -16.18
CA THR A 559 -16.58 0.06 -17.28
C THR A 559 -15.98 -1.01 -18.18
N ILE A 560 -15.34 -2.05 -17.62
CA ILE A 560 -14.65 -3.09 -18.39
C ILE A 560 -15.61 -4.12 -19.01
N LEU A 561 -16.74 -4.38 -18.34
CA LEU A 561 -17.69 -5.42 -18.71
C LEU A 561 -18.10 -5.42 -20.19
N PRO A 562 -18.35 -4.30 -20.90
CA PRO A 562 -18.71 -4.32 -22.31
C PRO A 562 -17.70 -5.03 -23.23
N VAL A 563 -16.41 -5.01 -22.91
CA VAL A 563 -15.34 -5.62 -23.72
C VAL A 563 -14.86 -6.98 -23.19
N THR A 564 -15.30 -7.38 -21.99
CA THR A 564 -14.99 -8.67 -21.38
C THR A 564 -15.53 -9.84 -22.23
N LYS A 565 -14.72 -10.87 -22.44
CA LYS A 565 -15.10 -12.12 -23.12
C LYS A 565 -14.92 -13.36 -22.23
N TYR A 566 -14.25 -13.18 -21.09
CA TYR A 566 -13.83 -14.23 -20.21
C TYR A 566 -13.55 -13.65 -18.82
N VAL A 567 -13.84 -14.39 -17.76
CA VAL A 567 -13.69 -13.90 -16.39
C VAL A 567 -12.81 -14.86 -15.61
N HIS A 568 -11.69 -14.37 -15.09
CA HIS A 568 -10.98 -15.03 -14.00
C HIS A 568 -11.54 -14.49 -12.69
N ILE A 569 -11.99 -15.40 -11.83
CA ILE A 569 -12.69 -15.04 -10.61
C ILE A 569 -12.00 -15.62 -9.39
N SER A 570 -11.52 -14.73 -8.54
CA SER A 570 -10.90 -15.04 -7.26
C SER A 570 -11.01 -13.81 -6.37
N ASP A 571 -10.91 -14.03 -5.06
CA ASP A 571 -10.94 -12.91 -4.11
C ASP A 571 -9.61 -12.18 -4.09
N GLY A 572 -9.66 -10.91 -3.69
CA GLY A 572 -8.53 -10.00 -3.66
C GLY A 572 -8.51 -9.21 -2.36
N ALA A 573 -7.33 -9.05 -1.76
CA ALA A 573 -7.15 -8.23 -0.56
C ALA A 573 -5.97 -7.27 -0.71
N LYS A 574 -6.18 -6.03 -0.23
CA LYS A 574 -5.16 -4.97 -0.26
C LYS A 574 -4.61 -4.82 -1.68
N PHE A 575 -3.30 -4.71 -1.86
CA PHE A 575 -2.65 -4.56 -3.17
C PHE A 575 -1.74 -5.73 -3.55
N ASN A 576 -1.72 -6.81 -2.75
CA ASN A 576 -0.83 -7.98 -2.95
C ASN A 576 -1.45 -9.33 -2.56
N GLY A 577 -2.70 -9.37 -2.10
CA GLY A 577 -3.43 -10.60 -1.78
C GLY A 577 -4.23 -11.07 -2.98
N GLU A 578 -3.53 -11.60 -3.99
CA GLU A 578 -4.10 -12.06 -5.27
C GLU A 578 -4.54 -13.52 -5.21
N GLY A 579 -5.60 -13.89 -5.93
CA GLY A 579 -5.99 -15.28 -6.13
C GLY A 579 -6.52 -15.97 -4.86
N LEU A 580 -7.06 -15.19 -3.91
CA LEU A 580 -7.56 -15.72 -2.64
C LEU A 580 -8.84 -16.52 -2.85
N GLN A 581 -9.16 -17.39 -1.88
CA GLN A 581 -10.43 -18.10 -1.91
C GLN A 581 -11.60 -17.13 -1.74
N ILE A 582 -12.72 -17.41 -2.41
CA ILE A 582 -13.94 -16.58 -2.35
C ILE A 582 -14.39 -16.44 -0.89
N GLY A 583 -14.41 -15.20 -0.39
CA GLY A 583 -14.78 -14.85 0.98
C GLY A 583 -13.60 -14.68 1.95
N ASP A 584 -12.37 -15.03 1.55
CA ASP A 584 -11.17 -14.82 2.36
C ASP A 584 -10.56 -13.42 2.15
N GLY A 585 -10.98 -12.69 1.12
CA GLY A 585 -10.47 -11.36 0.77
C GLY A 585 -11.43 -10.22 1.11
N SER A 586 -11.41 -9.18 0.28
CA SER A 586 -12.14 -7.92 0.50
C SER A 586 -13.10 -7.55 -0.63
N ILE A 587 -13.25 -8.39 -1.64
CA ILE A 587 -14.16 -8.12 -2.75
C ILE A 587 -15.60 -8.28 -2.30
N ASP A 588 -16.43 -7.26 -2.54
CA ASP A 588 -17.89 -7.36 -2.41
C ASP A 588 -18.48 -8.14 -3.59
N PHE A 589 -18.44 -9.47 -3.48
CA PHE A 589 -18.98 -10.35 -4.49
C PHE A 589 -20.49 -10.24 -4.65
N LYS A 590 -21.24 -9.78 -3.63
CA LYS A 590 -22.69 -9.61 -3.76
C LYS A 590 -23.00 -8.53 -4.79
N ALA A 591 -22.28 -7.39 -4.72
CA ALA A 591 -22.40 -6.33 -5.72
C ALA A 591 -21.83 -6.75 -7.09
N LEU A 592 -20.63 -7.35 -7.09
CA LEU A 592 -19.92 -7.69 -8.32
C LEU A 592 -20.64 -8.77 -9.14
N LEU A 593 -21.09 -9.85 -8.50
CA LEU A 593 -21.78 -10.95 -9.18
C LEU A 593 -23.09 -10.50 -9.81
N GLY A 594 -23.84 -9.59 -9.18
CA GLY A 594 -25.08 -9.04 -9.74
C GLY A 594 -24.90 -8.32 -11.09
N MET A 595 -23.67 -7.96 -11.46
CA MET A 595 -23.32 -7.44 -12.78
C MET A 595 -22.75 -8.53 -13.69
N LEU A 596 -21.90 -9.41 -13.15
CA LEU A 596 -21.21 -10.46 -13.91
C LEU A 596 -22.18 -11.50 -14.49
N VAL A 597 -23.14 -12.01 -13.70
CA VAL A 597 -24.08 -13.07 -14.14
C VAL A 597 -25.02 -12.61 -15.25
N LYS A 598 -25.17 -11.29 -15.46
CA LYS A 598 -25.96 -10.76 -16.60
C LYS A 598 -25.29 -10.95 -17.95
N LYS A 599 -24.05 -11.47 -17.97
CA LYS A 599 -23.25 -11.60 -19.16
C LYS A 599 -22.99 -13.07 -19.48
N ASP A 600 -23.24 -13.46 -20.72
CA ASP A 600 -22.89 -14.78 -21.23
C ASP A 600 -21.38 -14.88 -21.50
N VAL A 601 -20.62 -15.19 -20.45
CA VAL A 601 -19.17 -15.43 -20.48
C VAL A 601 -18.84 -16.70 -19.69
N TRP A 602 -17.62 -17.19 -19.87
CA TRP A 602 -17.12 -18.32 -19.07
C TRP A 602 -16.40 -17.78 -17.85
N PHE A 603 -16.59 -18.45 -16.71
CA PHE A 603 -15.99 -18.12 -15.43
C PHE A 603 -14.93 -19.15 -15.05
N LEU A 604 -13.72 -18.69 -14.78
CA LEU A 604 -12.61 -19.52 -14.33
C LEU A 604 -12.27 -19.14 -12.89
N PRO A 605 -12.63 -19.96 -11.89
CA PRO A 605 -12.09 -19.80 -10.54
C PRO A 605 -10.55 -19.93 -10.53
N GLU A 606 -9.85 -18.79 -10.53
CA GLU A 606 -8.39 -18.74 -10.50
C GLU A 606 -7.89 -18.65 -9.06
N ILE A 607 -8.15 -19.71 -8.31
CA ILE A 607 -7.75 -19.79 -6.91
C ILE A 607 -6.30 -20.22 -6.82
N TRP A 608 -5.49 -19.47 -6.08
CA TRP A 608 -4.10 -19.83 -5.82
C TRP A 608 -4.05 -21.21 -5.16
N GLN A 609 -3.31 -22.13 -5.78
CA GLN A 609 -3.25 -23.55 -5.37
C GLN A 609 -4.58 -24.30 -5.41
N GLY A 610 -5.57 -23.81 -6.16
CA GLY A 610 -6.89 -24.42 -6.26
C GLY A 610 -6.88 -25.85 -6.80
N HIS A 611 -5.88 -26.19 -7.63
CA HIS A 611 -5.65 -27.52 -8.21
C HIS A 611 -5.20 -28.57 -7.18
N LYS A 612 -4.71 -28.16 -6.01
CA LYS A 612 -4.30 -29.09 -4.96
C LYS A 612 -5.49 -29.95 -4.51
N PHE A 613 -5.18 -31.14 -4.01
CA PHE A 613 -6.17 -32.10 -3.50
C PHE A 613 -7.25 -32.49 -4.54
N GLY A 614 -6.94 -32.42 -5.85
CA GLY A 614 -7.89 -32.76 -6.91
C GLY A 614 -8.79 -31.60 -7.33
N GLY A 615 -8.44 -30.34 -7.05
CA GLY A 615 -9.23 -29.20 -7.48
C GLY A 615 -10.25 -28.70 -6.46
N GLU A 616 -10.14 -29.10 -5.18
CA GLU A 616 -11.08 -28.72 -4.12
C GLU A 616 -11.24 -27.20 -3.98
N GLY A 617 -10.17 -26.44 -4.21
CA GLY A 617 -10.22 -24.97 -4.15
C GLY A 617 -11.16 -24.38 -5.22
N PHE A 618 -11.16 -24.94 -6.42
CA PHE A 618 -12.03 -24.51 -7.51
C PHE A 618 -13.50 -24.85 -7.22
N VAL A 619 -13.77 -26.07 -6.74
CA VAL A 619 -15.13 -26.50 -6.39
C VAL A 619 -15.68 -25.65 -5.24
N LYS A 620 -14.88 -25.39 -4.21
CA LYS A 620 -15.27 -24.52 -3.09
C LYS A 620 -15.58 -23.10 -3.57
N ALA A 621 -14.78 -22.55 -4.49
CA ALA A 621 -15.02 -21.24 -5.08
C ALA A 621 -16.36 -21.21 -5.85
N ALA A 622 -16.60 -22.18 -6.73
CA ALA A 622 -17.84 -22.28 -7.50
C ALA A 622 -19.08 -22.34 -6.58
N HIS A 623 -19.03 -23.13 -5.50
CA HIS A 623 -20.10 -23.17 -4.51
C HIS A 623 -20.30 -21.87 -3.75
N ALA A 624 -19.21 -21.20 -3.36
CA ALA A 624 -19.28 -19.92 -2.68
C ALA A 624 -19.95 -18.86 -3.58
N LEU A 625 -19.55 -18.80 -4.86
CA LEU A 625 -20.15 -17.89 -5.84
C LEU A 625 -21.65 -18.16 -6.03
N LYS A 626 -22.04 -19.43 -6.22
CA LYS A 626 -23.45 -19.84 -6.29
C LYS A 626 -24.25 -19.51 -5.02
N SER A 627 -23.62 -19.64 -3.85
CA SER A 627 -24.27 -19.32 -2.57
C SER A 627 -24.48 -17.83 -2.40
N ILE A 628 -23.61 -17.00 -2.97
CA ILE A 628 -23.72 -15.54 -2.96
C ILE A 628 -24.76 -15.06 -3.98
N ASN A 629 -24.81 -15.67 -5.17
CA ASN A 629 -25.81 -15.39 -6.20
C ASN A 629 -26.28 -16.69 -6.86
N ALA A 630 -27.57 -17.00 -6.73
CA ALA A 630 -28.15 -18.26 -7.20
C ALA A 630 -28.17 -18.39 -8.74
N ASP A 631 -28.09 -17.27 -9.47
CA ASP A 631 -28.04 -17.21 -10.93
C ASP A 631 -26.62 -17.45 -11.49
N PHE A 632 -25.62 -17.63 -10.61
CA PHE A 632 -24.29 -18.10 -11.01
C PHE A 632 -24.34 -19.62 -11.28
#